data_AF-A0AA41XTH7-F1
#
_entry.id   AF-A0AA41XTH7-F1
#
_cell.length_a   1.000
_cell.length_b   1.000
_cell.length_c   1.000
_cell.angle_alpha   90.00
_cell.angle_beta   90.00
_cell.angle_gamma   90.00
#
_symmetry.space_group_name_H-M   'P 1'
#
loop_
_entity.id
_entity.type
_entity.pdbx_description
1 polymer ?
#
loop_
_entity_poly.entity_id
_entity_poly.type
_entity_poly.pdbx_seq_one_letter_code
_entity_poly.pdbx_strand_id
1 'polypeptide(L)'
;MLKRSDGHRLFYAGQVNLLFGDPESGKTWICFACAVEALKAARKVLIIDLDHNGAPATVHRLIALGAPIDRLRDPQAFRYCEPDDRSELRQIVGDSTHWRPAVAIVDSIGELLPLHGANSNSSDEFTVVHSTVLKPLAKSGAAVLAVDHLAKSPDSRAQGPGGTAAKRRAIGGVSVRVKARKPFTPGHGGEALLIVNKDRHGGVRAHCPVGDREPVAGTFKLLAFNDGVLEWAFTAPADGERNDDENAPSEDVAALAELDPPPDSVEDARQRLGWRKQRAANALRTWREEKTERNADQ
;
A
#
# COMPACT_ATOMS: atom_id res chain seq x y z
N MET A 1 6.34 -8.32 -8.23
CA MET A 1 6.15 -9.26 -7.10
C MET A 1 4.74 -9.08 -6.56
N LEU A 2 4.24 -10.04 -5.78
CA LEU A 2 2.84 -10.18 -5.36
C LEU A 2 1.87 -10.28 -6.55
N LYS A 3 1.53 -11.51 -6.92
CA LYS A 3 0.63 -11.82 -8.05
C LYS A 3 -0.83 -11.59 -7.65
N ARG A 4 -1.54 -10.83 -8.46
CA ARG A 4 -3.00 -10.64 -8.41
C ARG A 4 -3.70 -11.76 -9.19
N SER A 5 -4.98 -12.00 -8.91
CA SER A 5 -5.76 -13.11 -9.50
C SER A 5 -5.79 -13.11 -11.03
N ASP A 6 -5.70 -11.95 -11.66
CA ASP A 6 -5.65 -11.73 -13.11
C ASP A 6 -4.23 -11.87 -13.72
N GLY A 7 -3.24 -12.26 -12.91
CA GLY A 7 -1.86 -12.48 -13.35
C GLY A 7 -0.96 -11.24 -13.31
N HIS A 8 -1.52 -10.06 -13.11
CA HIS A 8 -0.74 -8.83 -12.93
C HIS A 8 -0.06 -8.81 -11.55
N ARG A 9 0.93 -7.94 -11.38
CA ARG A 9 1.76 -7.89 -10.17
C ARG A 9 1.78 -6.49 -9.59
N LEU A 10 1.74 -6.39 -8.27
CA LEU A 10 1.68 -5.11 -7.59
C LEU A 10 3.04 -4.39 -7.54
N PHE A 11 4.08 -5.10 -7.13
CA PHE A 11 5.37 -4.47 -6.82
C PHE A 11 6.38 -4.60 -7.96
N TYR A 12 7.14 -3.53 -8.20
CA TYR A 12 8.22 -3.53 -9.17
C TYR A 12 9.52 -4.04 -8.55
N ALA A 13 10.18 -4.98 -9.23
CA ALA A 13 11.54 -5.39 -8.90
C ALA A 13 12.53 -4.28 -9.25
N GLY A 14 13.64 -4.21 -8.52
CA GLY A 14 14.66 -3.16 -8.70
C GLY A 14 14.19 -1.76 -8.32
N GLN A 15 13.04 -1.62 -7.65
CA GLN A 15 12.42 -0.35 -7.29
C GLN A 15 12.03 -0.31 -5.82
N VAL A 16 11.97 0.91 -5.29
CA VAL A 16 11.31 1.17 -4.00
C VAL A 16 9.82 1.28 -4.24
N ASN A 17 9.06 0.40 -3.58
CA ASN A 17 7.61 0.41 -3.51
C ASN A 17 7.20 0.77 -2.09
N LEU A 18 6.12 1.53 -1.94
CA LEU A 18 5.63 2.02 -0.65
C LEU A 18 4.24 1.47 -0.38
N LEU A 19 4.03 0.93 0.82
CA LEU A 19 2.72 0.68 1.39
C LEU A 19 2.51 1.63 2.56
N PHE A 20 1.39 2.34 2.56
CA PHE A 20 1.04 3.21 3.67
C PHE A 20 -0.44 3.14 3.99
N GLY A 21 -0.80 3.41 5.24
CA GLY A 21 -2.16 3.19 5.74
C GLY A 21 -2.20 3.33 7.25
N ASP A 22 -3.39 3.21 7.84
CA ASP A 22 -3.54 3.21 9.29
C ASP A 22 -2.77 2.04 9.94
N PRO A 23 -2.42 2.12 11.23
CA PRO A 23 -2.11 0.93 12.02
C PRO A 23 -3.13 -0.19 11.77
N GLU A 24 -2.69 -1.44 11.84
CA GLU A 24 -3.56 -2.62 11.69
C GLU A 24 -4.28 -2.78 10.33
N SER A 25 -3.99 -1.92 9.34
CA SER A 25 -4.59 -1.99 7.99
C SER A 25 -4.16 -3.20 7.14
N GLY A 26 -3.23 -4.03 7.61
CA GLY A 26 -2.74 -5.22 6.89
C GLY A 26 -1.50 -5.01 6.01
N LYS A 27 -0.82 -3.85 6.09
CA LYS A 27 0.41 -3.55 5.32
C LYS A 27 1.47 -4.66 5.46
N THR A 28 1.81 -5.02 6.69
CA THR A 28 2.82 -6.05 6.98
C THR A 28 2.38 -7.44 6.50
N TRP A 29 1.08 -7.76 6.54
CA TRP A 29 0.55 -9.00 5.96
C TRP A 29 0.74 -9.06 4.44
N ILE A 30 0.51 -7.94 3.73
CA ILE A 30 0.75 -7.85 2.27
C ILE A 30 2.25 -8.01 1.96
N CYS A 31 3.12 -7.40 2.77
CA CYS A 31 4.57 -7.59 2.67
C CYS A 31 4.96 -9.07 2.86
N PHE A 32 4.43 -9.74 3.88
CA PHE A 32 4.69 -11.15 4.13
C PHE A 32 4.15 -12.07 3.03
N ALA A 33 2.97 -11.80 2.48
CA ALA A 33 2.45 -12.54 1.32
C ALA A 33 3.42 -12.47 0.13
N CYS A 34 3.98 -11.29 -0.15
CA CYS A 34 4.99 -11.11 -1.18
C CYS A 34 6.30 -11.87 -0.86
N ALA A 35 6.74 -11.85 0.40
CA ALA A 35 7.90 -12.61 0.86
C ALA A 35 7.70 -14.13 0.70
N VAL A 36 6.54 -14.65 1.10
CA VAL A 36 6.20 -16.07 0.95
C VAL A 36 6.15 -16.48 -0.53
N GLU A 37 5.55 -15.66 -1.40
CA GLU A 37 5.57 -15.91 -2.85
C GLU A 37 7.01 -15.99 -3.39
N ALA A 38 7.89 -15.09 -2.94
CA ALA A 38 9.30 -15.10 -3.34
C ALA A 38 10.04 -16.35 -2.84
N LEU A 39 9.85 -16.74 -1.57
CA LEU A 39 10.47 -17.93 -0.99
C LEU A 39 10.01 -19.21 -1.69
N LYS A 40 8.71 -19.34 -1.97
CA LYS A 40 8.15 -20.47 -2.76
C LYS A 40 8.73 -20.53 -4.17
N ALA A 41 9.06 -19.38 -4.76
CA ALA A 41 9.76 -19.29 -6.04
C ALA A 41 11.29 -19.45 -5.95
N ALA A 42 11.81 -19.99 -4.84
CA ALA A 42 13.24 -20.16 -4.56
C ALA A 42 14.06 -18.86 -4.65
N ARG A 43 13.44 -17.70 -4.40
CA ARG A 43 14.11 -16.39 -4.37
C ARG A 43 14.52 -16.04 -2.94
N LYS A 44 15.41 -15.04 -2.85
CA LYS A 44 15.96 -14.55 -1.59
C LYS A 44 15.09 -13.44 -1.00
N VAL A 45 14.91 -13.45 0.32
CA VAL A 45 14.12 -12.46 1.06
C VAL A 45 14.90 -11.87 2.22
N LEU A 46 15.00 -10.55 2.25
CA LEU A 46 15.51 -9.77 3.38
C LEU A 46 14.33 -9.12 4.12
N ILE A 47 14.29 -9.22 5.44
CA ILE A 47 13.42 -8.43 6.30
C ILE A 47 14.32 -7.56 7.18
N ILE A 48 14.12 -6.25 7.11
CA ILE A 48 14.70 -5.26 8.01
C ILE A 48 13.55 -4.76 8.89
N ASP A 49 13.51 -5.25 10.13
CA ASP A 49 12.53 -4.88 11.14
C ASP A 49 13.09 -3.75 12.00
N LEU A 50 12.47 -2.59 11.89
CA LEU A 50 12.71 -1.37 12.67
C LEU A 50 11.51 -1.06 13.58
N ASP A 51 10.40 -1.79 13.41
CA ASP A 51 9.14 -1.59 14.14
C ASP A 51 8.98 -2.60 15.29
N HIS A 52 10.08 -3.29 15.65
CA HIS A 52 10.20 -4.23 16.77
C HIS A 52 9.11 -5.33 16.78
N ASN A 53 8.78 -5.88 15.62
CA ASN A 53 7.89 -7.03 15.49
C ASN A 53 8.51 -8.30 16.09
N GLY A 54 9.83 -8.43 16.00
CA GLY A 54 10.60 -9.55 16.55
C GLY A 54 10.64 -10.78 15.64
N ALA A 55 11.80 -11.44 15.62
CA ALA A 55 12.03 -12.60 14.75
C ALA A 55 11.06 -13.77 14.99
N PRO A 56 10.75 -14.19 16.25
CA PRO A 56 9.84 -15.31 16.48
C PRO A 56 8.43 -15.07 15.93
N ALA A 57 7.86 -13.90 16.17
CA ALA A 57 6.53 -13.54 15.70
C ALA A 57 6.49 -13.43 14.17
N THR A 58 7.53 -12.83 13.58
CA THR A 58 7.66 -12.72 12.11
C THR A 58 7.76 -14.10 11.45
N VAL A 59 8.64 -14.97 11.94
CA VAL A 59 8.81 -16.32 11.41
C VAL A 59 7.53 -17.14 11.57
N HIS A 60 6.85 -17.05 12.72
CA HIS A 60 5.57 -17.73 12.94
C HIS A 60 4.52 -17.31 11.91
N ARG A 61 4.38 -16.01 11.63
CA ARG A 61 3.45 -15.49 10.61
C ARG A 61 3.82 -15.94 9.19
N LEU A 62 5.11 -15.98 8.85
CA LEU A 62 5.57 -16.49 7.55
C LEU A 62 5.25 -17.98 7.39
N ILE A 63 5.48 -18.79 8.42
CA ILE A 63 5.12 -20.22 8.43
C ILE A 63 3.61 -20.39 8.28
N ALA A 64 2.81 -19.62 9.01
CA ALA A 64 1.36 -19.65 8.94
C ALA A 64 0.85 -19.33 7.51
N LEU A 65 1.50 -18.40 6.80
CA LEU A 65 1.22 -18.08 5.39
C LEU A 65 1.76 -19.13 4.39
N GLY A 66 2.41 -20.19 4.87
CA GLY A 66 2.94 -21.30 4.08
C GLY A 66 4.33 -21.07 3.51
N ALA A 67 5.18 -20.26 4.15
CA ALA A 67 6.59 -20.18 3.77
C ALA A 67 7.30 -21.54 3.97
N PRO A 68 8.13 -21.99 3.02
CA PRO A 68 8.88 -23.24 3.18
C PRO A 68 9.88 -23.13 4.34
N ILE A 69 9.79 -24.04 5.32
CA ILE A 69 10.58 -24.00 6.57
C ILE A 69 12.08 -24.17 6.28
N ASP A 70 12.43 -25.02 5.33
CA ASP A 70 13.80 -25.22 4.84
C ASP A 70 14.41 -23.92 4.31
N ARG A 71 13.63 -23.14 3.56
CA ARG A 71 14.04 -21.83 3.03
C ARG A 71 14.18 -20.77 4.13
N LEU A 72 13.32 -20.80 5.16
CA LEU A 72 13.43 -19.89 6.32
C LEU A 72 14.67 -20.18 7.18
N ARG A 73 15.12 -21.45 7.23
CA ARG A 73 16.32 -21.86 7.96
C ARG A 73 17.62 -21.60 7.20
N ASP A 74 17.56 -21.45 5.88
CA ASP A 74 18.72 -21.23 5.04
C ASP A 74 19.11 -19.73 4.98
N PRO A 75 20.26 -19.31 5.56
CA PRO A 75 20.72 -17.92 5.51
C PRO A 75 21.12 -17.45 4.09
N GLN A 76 21.21 -18.35 3.11
CA GLN A 76 21.36 -18.02 1.70
C GLN A 76 20.02 -17.71 1.01
N ALA A 77 18.89 -18.05 1.64
CA ALA A 77 17.53 -17.81 1.13
C ALA A 77 16.78 -16.74 1.93
N PHE A 78 16.87 -16.74 3.25
CA PHE A 78 16.13 -15.84 4.12
C PHE A 78 17.05 -15.17 5.15
N ARG A 79 16.89 -13.86 5.32
CA ARG A 79 17.56 -13.08 6.36
C ARG A 79 16.56 -12.16 7.04
N TYR A 80 16.52 -12.25 8.35
CA TYR A 80 15.83 -11.30 9.22
C TYR A 80 16.89 -10.49 9.96
N CYS A 81 16.76 -9.18 9.95
CA CYS A 81 17.67 -8.26 10.61
C CYS A 81 16.87 -7.21 11.37
N GLU A 82 17.26 -6.96 12.60
CA GLU A 82 16.73 -5.90 13.47
C GLU A 82 17.92 -5.04 13.88
N PRO A 83 18.27 -4.00 13.09
CA PRO A 83 19.46 -3.19 13.37
C PRO A 83 19.21 -2.23 14.54
N ASP A 84 20.13 -2.23 15.49
CA ASP A 84 20.06 -1.34 16.65
C ASP A 84 20.52 0.10 16.32
N ASP A 85 21.36 0.25 15.29
CA ASP A 85 21.92 1.54 14.89
C ASP A 85 22.15 1.72 13.38
N ARG A 86 22.58 2.93 13.01
CA ARG A 86 22.90 3.31 11.61
C ARG A 86 24.05 2.50 11.01
N SER A 87 25.01 2.08 11.83
CA SER A 87 26.19 1.34 11.38
C SER A 87 25.77 -0.07 10.94
N GLU A 88 24.99 -0.76 11.77
CA GLU A 88 24.44 -2.07 11.46
C GLU A 88 23.53 -2.02 10.22
N LEU A 89 22.63 -1.05 10.14
CA LEU A 89 21.79 -0.88 8.96
C LEU A 89 22.63 -0.64 7.70
N ARG A 90 23.71 0.14 7.79
CA ARG A 90 24.62 0.36 6.66
C ARG A 90 25.32 -0.93 6.24
N GLN A 91 25.71 -1.79 7.18
CA GLN A 91 26.27 -3.11 6.87
C GLN A 91 25.25 -4.00 6.16
N ILE A 92 24.02 -4.07 6.67
CA ILE A 92 22.93 -4.83 6.03
C ILE A 92 22.69 -4.35 4.59
N VAL A 93 22.64 -3.04 4.38
CA VAL A 93 22.50 -2.45 3.03
C VAL A 93 23.72 -2.79 2.16
N GLY A 94 24.93 -2.72 2.69
CA GLY A 94 26.16 -3.10 1.99
C GLY A 94 26.15 -4.57 1.57
N ASP A 95 25.81 -5.48 2.49
CA ASP A 95 25.72 -6.92 2.24
C ASP A 95 24.65 -7.26 1.19
N SER A 96 23.53 -6.53 1.19
CA SER A 96 22.45 -6.72 0.22
C SER A 96 22.91 -6.54 -1.23
N THR A 97 23.95 -5.73 -1.47
CA THR A 97 24.48 -5.50 -2.82
C THR A 97 25.12 -6.76 -3.42
N HIS A 98 25.71 -7.60 -2.58
CA HIS A 98 26.31 -8.88 -2.96
C HIS A 98 25.31 -10.03 -2.83
N TRP A 99 24.52 -10.05 -1.74
CA TRP A 99 23.57 -11.11 -1.48
C TRP A 99 22.37 -11.10 -2.44
N ARG A 100 21.98 -9.91 -2.91
CA ARG A 100 20.96 -9.61 -3.93
C ARG A 100 19.60 -10.25 -3.62
N PRO A 101 18.88 -9.76 -2.59
CA PRO A 101 17.52 -10.20 -2.32
C PRO A 101 16.60 -9.89 -3.51
N ALA A 102 15.60 -10.74 -3.75
CA ALA A 102 14.53 -10.44 -4.69
C ALA A 102 13.44 -9.55 -4.05
N VAL A 103 13.27 -9.66 -2.73
CA VAL A 103 12.36 -8.84 -1.92
C VAL A 103 13.12 -8.37 -0.68
N ALA A 104 13.03 -7.07 -0.38
CA ALA A 104 13.54 -6.48 0.85
C ALA A 104 12.41 -5.71 1.54
N ILE A 105 11.97 -6.16 2.71
CA ILE A 105 10.97 -5.46 3.52
C ILE A 105 11.70 -4.51 4.46
N VAL A 106 11.24 -3.26 4.52
CA VAL A 106 11.73 -2.24 5.47
C VAL A 106 10.52 -1.73 6.24
N ASP A 107 10.32 -2.29 7.44
CA ASP A 107 9.17 -1.99 8.29
C ASP A 107 9.69 -1.38 9.60
N SER A 108 9.61 -0.07 9.85
CA SER A 108 8.91 0.97 9.06
C SER A 108 9.80 2.16 8.69
N ILE A 109 9.36 2.95 7.71
CA ILE A 109 9.97 4.25 7.36
C ILE A 109 9.86 5.25 8.51
N GLY A 110 8.83 5.10 9.35
CA GLY A 110 8.62 5.91 10.55
C GLY A 110 9.80 5.85 11.49
N GLU A 111 10.35 4.64 11.71
CA GLU A 111 11.49 4.38 12.60
C GLU A 111 12.85 4.50 11.88
N LEU A 112 12.88 4.32 10.55
CA LEU A 112 14.09 4.50 9.75
C LEU A 112 14.68 5.92 9.84
N LEU A 113 13.83 6.95 9.88
CA LEU A 113 14.29 8.35 9.94
C LEU A 113 14.88 8.72 11.32
N PRO A 114 14.20 8.44 12.45
CA PRO A 114 14.78 8.57 13.80
C PRO A 114 16.10 7.83 13.98
N LEU A 115 16.22 6.60 13.46
CA LEU A 115 17.48 5.84 13.51
C LEU A 115 18.63 6.65 12.87
N HIS A 116 18.33 7.45 11.84
CA HIS A 116 19.31 8.32 11.19
C HIS A 116 19.51 9.69 11.85
N GLY A 117 18.77 10.00 12.91
CA GLY A 117 18.66 11.35 13.46
C GLY A 117 18.00 12.34 12.50
N ALA A 118 17.18 11.83 11.57
CA ALA A 118 16.54 12.63 10.53
C ALA A 118 15.11 13.05 10.93
N ASN A 119 14.71 14.25 10.53
CA ASN A 119 13.39 14.80 10.72
C ASN A 119 12.43 14.32 9.63
N SER A 120 11.35 13.64 10.03
CA SER A 120 10.30 13.13 9.13
C SER A 120 9.60 14.20 8.28
N ASN A 121 9.66 15.48 8.68
CA ASN A 121 9.09 16.59 7.93
C ASN A 121 10.09 17.25 6.95
N SER A 122 11.38 16.90 7.01
CA SER A 122 12.43 17.44 6.15
C SER A 122 12.54 16.66 4.84
N SER A 123 12.22 17.31 3.73
CA SER A 123 12.33 16.74 2.38
C SER A 123 13.75 16.29 2.04
N ASP A 124 14.74 17.06 2.46
CA ASP A 124 16.15 16.84 2.13
C ASP A 124 16.71 15.68 2.96
N GLU A 125 16.44 15.65 4.26
CA GLU A 125 16.90 14.57 5.13
C GLU A 125 16.25 13.23 4.76
N PHE A 126 14.94 13.22 4.45
CA PHE A 126 14.31 12.03 3.89
C PHE A 126 14.99 11.59 2.58
N THR A 127 15.31 12.55 1.69
CA THR A 127 15.96 12.24 0.41
C THR A 127 17.35 11.64 0.61
N VAL A 128 18.11 12.10 1.62
CA VAL A 128 19.39 11.52 2.03
C VAL A 128 19.19 10.09 2.49
N VAL A 129 18.31 9.84 3.47
CA VAL A 129 18.07 8.48 4.01
C VAL A 129 17.55 7.51 2.94
N HIS A 130 16.61 7.95 2.11
CA HIS A 130 16.14 7.17 0.96
C HIS A 130 17.30 6.81 0.02
N SER A 131 18.23 7.74 -0.22
CA SER A 131 19.35 7.54 -1.14
C SER A 131 20.46 6.66 -0.58
N THR A 132 20.60 6.59 0.76
CA THR A 132 21.63 5.78 1.43
C THR A 132 21.13 4.39 1.84
N VAL A 133 19.82 4.19 1.99
CA VAL A 133 19.24 2.92 2.46
C VAL A 133 18.37 2.26 1.39
N LEU A 134 17.23 2.87 1.05
CA LEU A 134 16.21 2.23 0.21
C LEU A 134 16.67 2.08 -1.25
N LYS A 135 17.32 3.10 -1.80
CA LYS A 135 17.76 3.09 -3.19
C LYS A 135 18.88 2.05 -3.44
N PRO A 136 19.90 1.89 -2.59
CA PRO A 136 20.86 0.80 -2.71
C PRO A 136 20.22 -0.60 -2.63
N LEU A 137 19.29 -0.82 -1.71
CA LEU A 137 18.52 -2.06 -1.63
C LEU A 137 17.80 -2.34 -2.96
N ALA A 138 17.12 -1.35 -3.54
CA ALA A 138 16.47 -1.49 -4.84
C ALA A 138 17.48 -1.76 -5.97
N LYS A 139 18.61 -1.05 -5.99
CA LYS A 139 19.69 -1.24 -6.98
C LYS A 139 20.30 -2.64 -6.94
N SER A 140 20.22 -3.36 -5.82
CA SER A 140 20.65 -4.78 -5.74
C SER A 140 19.80 -5.71 -6.62
N GLY A 141 18.61 -5.25 -7.03
CA GLY A 141 17.60 -5.99 -7.80
C GLY A 141 16.30 -6.23 -7.01
N ALA A 142 16.28 -5.92 -5.71
CA ALA A 142 15.14 -6.17 -4.85
C ALA A 142 13.92 -5.33 -5.24
N ALA A 143 12.73 -5.93 -5.14
CA ALA A 143 11.52 -5.17 -4.86
C ALA A 143 11.59 -4.75 -3.39
N VAL A 144 11.89 -3.47 -3.13
CA VAL A 144 11.90 -2.94 -1.76
C VAL A 144 10.47 -2.60 -1.38
N LEU A 145 9.99 -3.12 -0.26
CA LEU A 145 8.67 -2.88 0.32
C LEU A 145 8.85 -2.02 1.57
N ALA A 146 8.75 -0.71 1.39
CA ALA A 146 8.78 0.25 2.47
C ALA A 146 7.39 0.39 3.09
N VAL A 147 7.29 0.30 4.41
CA VAL A 147 6.02 0.45 5.15
C VAL A 147 5.99 1.79 5.87
N ASP A 148 4.85 2.49 5.82
CA ASP A 148 4.67 3.78 6.49
C ASP A 148 3.24 3.96 7.01
N HIS A 149 3.03 4.99 7.82
CA HIS A 149 1.74 5.35 8.35
C HIS A 149 1.16 6.60 7.68
N LEU A 150 -0.17 6.70 7.71
CA LEU A 150 -0.86 7.93 7.32
C LEU A 150 -0.49 9.10 8.23
N ALA A 151 -0.61 10.32 7.69
CA ALA A 151 -0.50 11.53 8.49
C ALA A 151 -1.56 11.59 9.61
N LYS A 152 -1.44 12.57 10.51
CA LYS A 152 -2.37 12.73 11.64
C LYS A 152 -3.63 13.54 11.29
N SER A 153 -3.51 14.62 10.51
CA SER A 153 -4.65 15.49 10.16
C SER A 153 -5.43 14.97 8.95
N PRO A 154 -6.76 15.20 8.88
CA PRO A 154 -7.59 14.75 7.76
C PRO A 154 -7.06 15.16 6.38
N ASP A 155 -6.69 16.45 6.21
CA ASP A 155 -6.19 16.97 4.93
C ASP A 155 -4.88 16.30 4.50
N SER A 156 -3.96 16.09 5.43
CA SER A 156 -2.67 15.44 5.13
C SER A 156 -2.85 13.94 4.90
N ARG A 157 -3.80 13.29 5.59
CA ARG A 157 -4.15 11.87 5.41
C ARG A 157 -4.65 11.61 3.99
N ALA A 158 -5.47 12.52 3.45
CA ALA A 158 -5.94 12.44 2.07
C ALA A 158 -4.78 12.49 1.06
N GLN A 159 -3.67 13.18 1.38
CA GLN A 159 -2.50 13.29 0.50
C GLN A 159 -1.57 12.06 0.57
N GLY A 160 -1.47 11.41 1.73
CA GLY A 160 -0.75 10.14 1.87
C GLY A 160 -0.02 9.96 3.20
N PRO A 161 1.21 9.40 3.18
CA PRO A 161 1.97 9.10 4.40
C PRO A 161 2.35 10.38 5.16
N GLY A 162 2.53 10.25 6.48
CA GLY A 162 2.94 11.35 7.35
C GLY A 162 4.36 11.84 7.07
N GLY A 163 4.62 13.11 7.37
CA GLY A 163 5.92 13.75 7.16
C GLY A 163 5.97 14.58 5.89
N THR A 164 7.04 14.44 5.12
CA THR A 164 7.28 15.20 3.88
C THR A 164 6.65 14.56 2.63
N ALA A 165 6.17 15.40 1.71
CA ALA A 165 5.78 15.01 0.35
C ALA A 165 6.91 14.33 -0.45
N ALA A 166 8.17 14.51 -0.04
CA ALA A 166 9.31 13.82 -0.61
C ALA A 166 9.19 12.28 -0.53
N LYS A 167 8.50 11.76 0.49
CA LYS A 167 8.21 10.33 0.64
C LYS A 167 7.55 9.75 -0.60
N ARG A 168 6.44 10.35 -1.04
CA ARG A 168 5.72 9.96 -2.26
C ARG A 168 6.53 10.28 -3.52
N ARG A 169 7.21 11.43 -3.57
CA ARG A 169 7.99 11.87 -4.75
C ARG A 169 9.15 10.91 -5.06
N ALA A 170 9.87 10.43 -4.05
CA ALA A 170 11.06 9.61 -4.23
C ALA A 170 10.76 8.17 -4.71
N ILE A 171 9.55 7.66 -4.47
CA ILE A 171 9.16 6.29 -4.86
C ILE A 171 9.40 6.06 -6.36
N GLY A 172 10.19 5.02 -6.63
CA GLY A 172 10.59 4.57 -7.96
C GLY A 172 9.63 3.55 -8.57
N GLY A 173 8.92 2.78 -7.75
CA GLY A 173 7.91 1.81 -8.17
C GLY A 173 6.49 2.31 -7.92
N VAL A 174 5.69 1.51 -7.21
CA VAL A 174 4.32 1.84 -6.82
C VAL A 174 4.25 2.36 -5.38
N SER A 175 3.39 3.34 -5.14
CA SER A 175 2.93 3.79 -3.82
C SER A 175 1.47 3.41 -3.66
N VAL A 176 1.17 2.59 -2.65
CA VAL A 176 -0.15 2.00 -2.42
C VAL A 176 -0.67 2.42 -1.05
N ARG A 177 -1.88 2.98 -1.05
CA ARG A 177 -2.66 3.19 0.16
C ARG A 177 -3.37 1.89 0.51
N VAL A 178 -3.27 1.47 1.77
CA VAL A 178 -3.90 0.26 2.29
C VAL A 178 -4.99 0.68 3.28
N LYS A 179 -6.23 0.27 3.00
CA LYS A 179 -7.40 0.53 3.86
C LYS A 179 -7.98 -0.80 4.30
N ALA A 180 -8.08 -1.04 5.61
CA ALA A 180 -8.82 -2.20 6.09
C ALA A 180 -10.31 -2.06 5.72
N ARG A 181 -10.85 -3.04 4.99
CA ARG A 181 -12.29 -3.25 4.82
C ARG A 181 -12.84 -4.14 5.93
N LYS A 182 -12.06 -5.15 6.35
CA LYS A 182 -12.31 -5.98 7.53
C LYS A 182 -11.07 -6.00 8.40
N PRO A 183 -11.17 -5.74 9.71
CA PRO A 183 -10.03 -5.78 10.61
C PRO A 183 -9.27 -7.11 10.50
N PHE A 184 -7.94 -7.06 10.61
CA PHE A 184 -7.12 -8.26 10.68
C PHE A 184 -7.09 -8.77 12.11
N THR A 185 -7.85 -9.82 12.39
CA THR A 185 -7.99 -10.38 13.75
C THR A 185 -7.39 -11.79 13.80
N PRO A 186 -6.55 -12.11 14.80
CA PRO A 186 -6.04 -13.47 15.00
C PRO A 186 -7.18 -14.50 14.97
N GLY A 187 -6.99 -15.58 14.21
CA GLY A 187 -7.98 -16.65 14.04
C GLY A 187 -9.15 -16.34 13.09
N HIS A 188 -9.31 -15.10 12.60
CA HIS A 188 -10.46 -14.72 11.75
C HIS A 188 -10.04 -14.20 10.36
N GLY A 189 -8.76 -13.87 10.18
CA GLY A 189 -8.29 -13.27 8.93
C GLY A 189 -8.56 -11.78 8.86
N GLY A 190 -8.74 -11.24 7.66
CA GLY A 190 -8.98 -9.81 7.44
C GLY A 190 -9.02 -9.45 5.95
N GLU A 191 -9.34 -8.20 5.65
CA GLU A 191 -9.48 -7.74 4.27
C GLU A 191 -9.01 -6.28 4.14
N ALA A 192 -8.19 -6.01 3.14
CA ALA A 192 -7.69 -4.67 2.83
C ALA A 192 -7.92 -4.32 1.36
N LEU A 193 -8.43 -3.11 1.14
CA LEU A 193 -8.46 -2.48 -0.18
C LEU A 193 -7.12 -1.80 -0.45
N LEU A 194 -6.54 -2.07 -1.62
CA LEU A 194 -5.29 -1.48 -2.07
C LEU A 194 -5.59 -0.44 -3.15
N ILE A 195 -5.13 0.78 -2.95
CA ILE A 195 -5.41 1.93 -3.83
C ILE A 195 -4.10 2.53 -4.35
N VAL A 196 -4.01 2.79 -5.65
CA VAL A 196 -2.79 3.32 -6.26
C VAL A 196 -2.66 4.83 -6.03
N ASN A 197 -1.86 5.22 -5.04
CA ASN A 197 -1.55 6.63 -4.76
C ASN A 197 -0.54 7.23 -5.75
N LYS A 198 0.42 6.42 -6.23
CA LYS A 198 1.36 6.78 -7.30
C LYS A 198 1.86 5.51 -7.97
N ASP A 199 2.04 5.56 -9.28
CA ASP A 199 2.70 4.49 -10.03
C ASP A 199 3.64 5.14 -11.04
N ARG A 200 4.96 5.03 -10.81
CA ARG A 200 5.95 5.74 -11.65
C ARG A 200 5.98 5.22 -13.08
N HIS A 201 5.77 3.91 -13.25
CA HIS A 201 5.87 3.25 -14.55
C HIS A 201 4.49 3.06 -15.20
N GLY A 202 3.41 3.19 -14.44
CA GLY A 202 2.03 3.06 -14.94
C GLY A 202 1.58 1.63 -15.19
N GLY A 203 2.45 0.62 -14.98
CA GLY A 203 2.15 -0.79 -15.22
C GLY A 203 1.14 -1.40 -14.27
N VAL A 204 0.96 -0.88 -13.05
CA VAL A 204 -0.14 -1.29 -12.15
C VAL A 204 -1.41 -0.56 -12.58
N ARG A 205 -1.32 0.76 -12.81
CA ARG A 205 -2.47 1.60 -13.21
C ARG A 205 -3.11 1.16 -14.52
N ALA A 206 -2.31 0.66 -15.47
CA ALA A 206 -2.81 0.14 -16.75
C ALA A 206 -3.82 -1.02 -16.59
N HIS A 207 -3.84 -1.67 -15.42
CA HIS A 207 -4.73 -2.77 -15.08
C HIS A 207 -5.64 -2.44 -13.88
N CYS A 208 -5.94 -1.15 -13.68
CA CYS A 208 -6.91 -0.69 -12.69
C CYS A 208 -8.09 0.00 -13.40
N PRO A 209 -9.27 0.13 -12.75
CA PRO A 209 -10.37 0.92 -13.25
C PRO A 209 -9.94 2.37 -13.54
N VAL A 210 -10.57 2.97 -14.55
CA VAL A 210 -10.34 4.36 -14.95
C VAL A 210 -11.37 5.28 -14.31
N GLY A 211 -11.01 6.54 -14.07
CA GLY A 211 -11.93 7.57 -13.58
C GLY A 211 -11.52 8.20 -12.24
N ASP A 212 -10.87 7.44 -11.37
CA ASP A 212 -10.34 7.95 -10.10
C ASP A 212 -8.90 8.45 -10.23
N ARG A 213 -8.57 9.49 -9.46
CA ARG A 213 -7.19 9.98 -9.33
C ARG A 213 -6.30 8.91 -8.71
N GLU A 214 -6.80 8.20 -7.71
CA GLU A 214 -6.19 7.06 -7.04
C GLU A 214 -7.08 5.82 -7.24
N PRO A 215 -6.90 5.06 -8.34
CA PRO A 215 -7.77 3.93 -8.65
C PRO A 215 -7.47 2.73 -7.76
N VAL A 216 -8.48 1.86 -7.60
CA VAL A 216 -8.36 0.61 -6.86
C VAL A 216 -7.44 -0.36 -7.59
N ALA A 217 -6.40 -0.83 -6.90
CA ALA A 217 -5.47 -1.86 -7.37
C ALA A 217 -5.98 -3.28 -7.11
N GLY A 218 -6.95 -3.44 -6.23
CA GLY A 218 -7.57 -4.72 -5.89
C GLY A 218 -7.72 -4.91 -4.39
N THR A 219 -8.17 -6.10 -4.01
CA THR A 219 -8.47 -6.44 -2.62
C THR A 219 -7.57 -7.58 -2.15
N PHE A 220 -6.86 -7.35 -1.04
CA PHE A 220 -6.10 -8.37 -0.34
C PHE A 220 -6.97 -8.97 0.76
N LYS A 221 -7.13 -10.29 0.74
CA LYS A 221 -7.89 -11.04 1.75
C LYS A 221 -6.98 -12.04 2.42
N LEU A 222 -7.02 -12.08 3.75
CA LEU A 222 -6.39 -13.09 4.58
C LEU A 222 -7.50 -13.97 5.17
N LEU A 223 -7.37 -15.28 5.04
CA LEU A 223 -8.25 -16.29 5.62
C LEU A 223 -7.48 -17.02 6.70
N ALA A 224 -8.13 -17.28 7.84
CA ALA A 224 -7.54 -18.04 8.93
C ALA A 224 -8.32 -19.34 9.14
N PHE A 225 -7.59 -20.43 9.32
CA PHE A 225 -8.13 -21.76 9.55
C PHE A 225 -7.79 -22.24 10.97
N ASN A 226 -8.55 -23.24 11.45
CA ASN A 226 -8.51 -23.69 12.84
C ASN A 226 -7.17 -24.30 13.29
N ASP A 227 -6.33 -24.72 12.35
CA ASP A 227 -5.00 -25.29 12.58
C ASP A 227 -3.87 -24.23 12.57
N GLY A 228 -4.24 -22.95 12.49
CA GLY A 228 -3.29 -21.84 12.43
C GLY A 228 -2.73 -21.58 11.03
N VAL A 229 -3.18 -22.33 10.02
CA VAL A 229 -2.85 -22.03 8.62
C VAL A 229 -3.56 -20.75 8.19
N LEU A 230 -2.82 -19.93 7.45
CA LEU A 230 -3.31 -18.71 6.82
C LEU A 230 -3.21 -18.84 5.31
N GLU A 231 -4.30 -18.57 4.62
CA GLU A 231 -4.30 -18.39 3.17
C GLU A 231 -4.51 -16.91 2.84
N TRP A 232 -3.98 -16.49 1.71
CA TRP A 232 -4.22 -15.15 1.19
C TRP A 232 -4.61 -15.18 -0.28
N ALA A 233 -5.38 -14.17 -0.68
CA ALA A 233 -5.66 -13.88 -2.08
C ALA A 233 -5.51 -12.38 -2.31
N PHE A 234 -4.95 -12.01 -3.47
CA PHE A 234 -5.00 -10.64 -3.98
C PHE A 234 -5.84 -10.64 -5.25
N THR A 235 -7.08 -10.15 -5.16
CA THR A 235 -8.03 -10.18 -6.27
C THR A 235 -7.98 -8.88 -7.05
N ALA A 236 -8.15 -8.98 -8.37
CA ALA A 236 -8.36 -7.82 -9.23
C ALA A 236 -9.58 -7.00 -8.76
N PRO A 237 -9.56 -5.68 -8.97
CA PRO A 237 -10.75 -4.86 -8.77
C PRO A 237 -11.88 -5.32 -9.70
N ALA A 238 -13.12 -5.16 -9.26
CA ALA A 238 -14.26 -5.36 -10.16
C ALA A 238 -14.25 -4.31 -11.28
N ASP A 239 -14.87 -4.62 -12.42
CA ASP A 239 -15.02 -3.65 -13.51
C ASP A 239 -15.76 -2.41 -13.01
N GLY A 240 -15.11 -1.25 -13.14
CA GLY A 240 -15.64 0.01 -12.65
C GLY A 240 -15.57 0.23 -11.13
N GLU A 241 -14.94 -0.66 -10.35
CA GLU A 241 -14.78 -0.47 -8.90
C GLU A 241 -14.09 0.87 -8.60
N ARG A 242 -14.66 1.63 -7.66
CA ARG A 242 -14.25 2.99 -7.34
C ARG A 242 -13.56 3.09 -5.99
N ASN A 243 -12.77 4.14 -5.84
CA ASN A 243 -12.22 4.56 -4.57
C ASN A 243 -13.22 5.45 -3.84
N ASP A 244 -13.85 4.91 -2.79
CA ASP A 244 -14.86 5.63 -1.99
C ASP A 244 -14.35 6.94 -1.38
N ASP A 245 -13.04 7.12 -1.21
CA ASP A 245 -12.46 8.38 -0.72
C ASP A 245 -12.58 9.54 -1.73
N GLU A 246 -12.90 9.24 -3.00
CA GLU A 246 -13.14 10.25 -4.03
C GLU A 246 -14.63 10.54 -4.24
N ASN A 247 -15.53 9.86 -3.52
CA ASN A 247 -16.96 10.18 -3.51
C ASN A 247 -17.19 11.56 -2.87
N ALA A 248 -18.21 12.26 -3.35
CA ALA A 248 -18.62 13.51 -2.73
C ALA A 248 -19.26 13.27 -1.35
N PRO A 249 -19.18 14.25 -0.44
CA PRO A 249 -19.93 14.19 0.82
C PRO A 249 -21.41 13.92 0.57
N SER A 250 -22.04 13.13 1.44
CA SER A 250 -23.46 12.80 1.32
C SER A 250 -24.37 14.03 1.33
N GLU A 251 -23.98 15.09 2.05
CA GLU A 251 -24.65 16.40 2.03
C GLU A 251 -24.65 17.05 0.64
N ASP A 252 -23.57 16.89 -0.12
CA ASP A 252 -23.47 17.43 -1.48
C ASP A 252 -24.33 16.62 -2.46
N VAL A 253 -24.36 15.30 -2.27
CA VAL A 253 -25.21 14.41 -3.07
C VAL A 253 -26.70 14.69 -2.78
N ALA A 254 -27.06 14.89 -1.51
CA ALA A 254 -28.42 15.24 -1.10
C ALA A 254 -28.87 16.59 -1.67
N ALA A 255 -28.02 17.62 -1.59
CA ALA A 255 -28.33 18.94 -2.16
C ALA A 255 -28.55 18.91 -3.68
N LEU A 256 -27.88 18.02 -4.41
CA LEU A 256 -28.18 17.80 -5.84
C LEU A 256 -29.49 17.05 -6.06
N ALA A 257 -29.85 16.11 -5.17
CA ALA A 257 -31.09 15.37 -5.26
C ALA A 257 -32.34 16.24 -5.02
N GLU A 258 -32.20 17.34 -4.29
CA GLU A 258 -33.27 18.33 -4.05
C GLU A 258 -33.54 19.26 -5.24
N LEU A 259 -32.64 19.31 -6.23
CA LEU A 259 -32.84 20.14 -7.42
C LEU A 259 -33.92 19.55 -8.34
N ASP A 260 -34.93 20.36 -8.67
CA ASP A 260 -36.00 20.03 -9.61
C ASP A 260 -36.06 21.06 -10.77
N PRO A 261 -35.92 20.65 -12.05
CA PRO A 261 -35.54 19.31 -12.49
C PRO A 261 -34.11 18.95 -12.03
N PRO A 262 -33.74 17.66 -11.99
CA PRO A 262 -32.39 17.26 -11.63
C PRO A 262 -31.34 17.84 -12.58
N PRO A 263 -30.14 18.15 -12.08
CA PRO A 263 -29.12 18.86 -12.87
C PRO A 263 -28.59 18.00 -14.03
N ASP A 264 -28.56 18.59 -15.22
CA ASP A 264 -28.14 17.95 -16.46
C ASP A 264 -26.61 18.00 -16.68
N SER A 265 -25.94 18.94 -16.02
CA SER A 265 -24.53 19.25 -16.24
C SER A 265 -23.86 19.78 -14.97
N VAL A 266 -22.53 19.70 -14.95
CA VAL A 266 -21.71 20.27 -13.86
C VAL A 266 -21.94 21.77 -13.75
N GLU A 267 -22.13 22.46 -14.88
CA GLU A 267 -22.32 23.90 -14.91
C GLU A 267 -23.70 24.30 -14.37
N ASP A 268 -24.76 23.55 -14.68
CA ASP A 268 -26.09 23.75 -14.09
C ASP A 268 -26.06 23.58 -12.57
N ALA A 269 -25.52 22.46 -12.07
CA ALA A 269 -25.33 22.20 -10.65
C ALA A 269 -24.52 23.31 -9.97
N ARG A 270 -23.42 23.75 -10.61
CA ARG A 270 -22.54 24.81 -10.11
C ARG A 270 -23.28 26.14 -9.95
N GLN A 271 -24.06 26.54 -10.95
CA GLN A 271 -24.80 27.79 -10.97
C GLN A 271 -25.94 27.78 -9.94
N ARG A 272 -26.73 26.70 -9.90
CA ARG A 272 -27.90 26.58 -9.02
C ARG A 272 -27.54 26.48 -7.54
N LEU A 273 -26.47 25.77 -7.21
CA LEU A 273 -26.02 25.59 -5.82
C LEU A 273 -24.94 26.59 -5.38
N GLY A 274 -24.50 27.48 -6.28
CA GLY A 274 -23.44 28.46 -6.00
C GLY A 274 -22.08 27.81 -5.66
N TRP A 275 -21.85 26.58 -6.11
CA TRP A 275 -20.66 25.81 -5.76
C TRP A 275 -19.46 26.14 -6.64
N ARG A 276 -18.27 25.73 -6.18
CA ARG A 276 -17.09 25.67 -7.04
C ARG A 276 -17.25 24.50 -8.02
N LYS A 277 -16.69 24.66 -9.23
CA LYS A 277 -16.78 23.66 -10.32
C LYS A 277 -16.39 22.24 -9.88
N GLN A 278 -15.31 22.09 -9.11
CA GLN A 278 -14.85 20.77 -8.64
C GLN A 278 -15.84 20.10 -7.68
N ARG A 279 -16.44 20.86 -6.75
CA ARG A 279 -17.44 20.35 -5.81
C ARG A 279 -18.67 19.86 -6.57
N ALA A 280 -19.19 20.68 -7.48
CA ALA A 280 -20.32 20.32 -8.34
C ALA A 280 -20.02 19.10 -9.23
N ALA A 281 -18.80 19.01 -9.77
CA ALA A 281 -18.39 17.86 -10.59
C ALA A 281 -18.35 16.56 -9.77
N ASN A 282 -17.74 16.57 -8.58
CA ASN A 282 -17.65 15.41 -7.71
C ASN A 282 -19.05 14.96 -7.24
N ALA A 283 -19.87 15.91 -6.81
CA ALA A 283 -21.22 15.64 -6.32
C ALA A 283 -22.12 15.10 -7.43
N LEU A 284 -22.11 15.70 -8.61
CA LEU A 284 -22.93 15.26 -9.74
C LEU A 284 -22.53 13.87 -10.24
N ARG A 285 -21.22 13.58 -10.23
CA ARG A 285 -20.70 12.25 -10.54
C ARG A 285 -21.23 11.21 -9.53
N THR A 286 -21.01 11.45 -8.23
CA THR A 286 -21.42 10.53 -7.15
C THR A 286 -22.93 10.29 -7.18
N TRP A 287 -23.73 11.34 -7.33
CA TRP A 287 -25.19 11.26 -7.41
C TRP A 287 -25.70 10.42 -8.61
N ARG A 288 -25.03 10.49 -9.77
CA ARG A 288 -25.37 9.69 -10.95
C ARG A 288 -25.03 8.21 -10.76
N GLU A 289 -23.91 7.93 -10.11
CA GLU A 289 -23.46 6.57 -9.79
C GLU A 289 -24.46 5.90 -8.84
N GLU A 290 -24.81 6.56 -7.72
CA GLU A 290 -25.81 6.05 -6.76
C GLU A 290 -27.20 5.81 -7.39
N LYS A 291 -27.61 6.67 -8.34
CA LYS A 291 -28.85 6.48 -9.10
C LYS A 291 -28.79 5.24 -10.00
N THR A 292 -27.63 4.95 -10.58
CA THR A 292 -27.45 3.83 -11.50
C THR A 292 -27.48 2.50 -10.73
N GLU A 293 -26.80 2.44 -9.57
CA GLU A 293 -26.82 1.27 -8.69
C GLU A 293 -28.22 0.96 -8.18
N ARG A 294 -28.96 1.98 -7.68
CA ARG A 294 -30.36 1.81 -7.24
C ARG A 294 -31.31 1.32 -8.33
N ASN A 295 -31.03 1.62 -9.59
CA ASN A 295 -31.84 1.16 -10.72
C ASN A 295 -31.45 -0.25 -11.20
N ALA A 296 -30.24 -0.73 -10.86
CA ALA A 296 -29.79 -2.08 -11.16
C ALA A 296 -30.31 -3.12 -10.14
N ASP A 297 -30.64 -2.67 -8.92
CA ASP A 297 -31.20 -3.48 -7.84
C ASP A 297 -32.75 -3.55 -7.83
N GLN A 298 -33.43 -2.95 -8.82
CA GLN A 298 -34.90 -3.00 -9.03
C GLN A 298 -35.26 -3.85 -10.25
#